data_AF-A0A6G0ZMV0-F1
#
_entry.id   AF-A0A6G0ZMV0-F1
#
_cell.length_a   1.000
_cell.length_b   1.000
_cell.length_c   1.000
_cell.angle_alpha   90.00
_cell.angle_beta   90.00
_cell.angle_gamma   90.00
#
_symmetry.space_group_name_H-M   'P 1'
#
loop_
_entity.id
_entity.type
_entity.pdbx_description
1 polymer ?
#
loop_
_entity_poly.entity_id
_entity_poly.type
_entity_poly.pdbx_seq_one_letter_code
_entity_poly.pdbx_strand_id
1 'polypeptide(L)'
;MNSATAVLLACAVTIVTGSGNLQVVNEWTLLQYDVPFNYPNADSYKPEVTISTGIEIGWDRIFITTPRLFNGNPATLAWVPRNRAGVNFDTHKSPLLQAYPNWEWHSEASSGDILTTPTPNCSSLISVFRVRADRCNRLWVLDSGVMDSIETFKT
;
A
#
# COMPACT_ATOMS: atom_id res chain seq x y z
N MET A 1 51.94 -19.00 -56.70
CA MET A 1 50.55 -18.54 -56.89
C MET A 1 49.74 -18.91 -55.65
N ASN A 2 49.78 -18.10 -54.59
CA ASN A 2 48.94 -18.36 -53.40
C ASN A 2 48.10 -17.12 -53.13
N SER A 3 46.83 -17.20 -53.53
CA SER A 3 45.79 -16.21 -53.26
C SER A 3 45.41 -16.28 -51.78
N ALA A 4 45.68 -15.22 -51.02
CA ALA A 4 45.20 -15.08 -49.65
C ALA A 4 43.79 -14.47 -49.68
N THR A 5 42.78 -15.31 -49.46
CA THR A 5 41.39 -14.89 -49.32
C THR A 5 41.17 -14.31 -47.93
N ALA A 6 40.99 -12.99 -47.82
CA ALA A 6 40.63 -12.34 -46.58
C ALA A 6 39.13 -12.53 -46.30
N VAL A 7 38.80 -13.29 -45.25
CA VAL A 7 37.41 -13.44 -44.77
C VAL A 7 37.15 -12.33 -43.76
N LEU A 8 36.37 -11.32 -44.16
CA LEU A 8 35.84 -10.29 -43.27
C LEU A 8 34.71 -10.89 -42.43
N LEU A 9 34.97 -11.12 -41.13
CA LEU A 9 33.96 -11.52 -40.17
C LEU A 9 33.18 -10.27 -39.72
N ALA A 10 32.02 -10.03 -40.31
CA ALA A 10 31.12 -8.97 -39.87
C ALA A 10 30.44 -9.39 -38.55
N CYS A 11 30.91 -8.87 -37.41
CA CYS A 11 30.19 -8.96 -36.15
C CYS A 11 28.91 -8.14 -36.24
N ALA A 12 27.78 -8.79 -36.52
CA ALA A 12 26.46 -8.19 -36.38
C ALA A 12 26.22 -7.95 -34.88
N VAL A 13 26.36 -6.70 -34.43
CA VAL A 13 25.92 -6.27 -33.12
C VAL A 13 24.40 -6.24 -33.14
N THR A 14 23.78 -7.32 -32.67
CA THR A 14 22.33 -7.36 -32.43
C THR A 14 22.04 -6.52 -31.19
N ILE A 15 21.49 -5.33 -31.40
CA ILE A 15 20.95 -4.52 -30.30
C ILE A 15 19.72 -5.26 -29.80
N VAL A 16 19.85 -5.96 -28.66
CA VAL A 16 18.72 -6.55 -27.97
C VAL A 16 17.92 -5.42 -27.33
N THR A 17 16.90 -4.94 -28.02
CA THR A 17 15.89 -4.05 -27.43
C THR A 17 14.96 -4.92 -26.57
N GLY A 18 15.25 -5.00 -25.27
CA GLY A 18 14.35 -5.65 -24.33
C GLY A 18 13.11 -4.80 -24.08
N SER A 19 11.96 -5.20 -24.62
CA SER A 19 10.66 -4.71 -24.15
C SER A 19 10.38 -5.31 -22.77
N GLY A 20 10.79 -4.62 -21.71
CA GLY A 20 10.49 -5.04 -20.35
C GLY A 20 9.02 -4.81 -20.02
N ASN A 21 8.26 -5.87 -19.75
CA ASN A 21 6.96 -5.77 -19.11
C ASN A 21 7.15 -5.84 -17.59
N LEU A 22 6.43 -5.00 -16.84
CA LEU A 22 6.38 -5.10 -15.39
C LEU A 22 5.56 -6.35 -15.02
N GLN A 23 6.07 -7.13 -14.07
CA GLN A 23 5.34 -8.26 -13.50
C GLN A 23 4.32 -7.75 -12.48
N VAL A 24 3.08 -8.24 -12.56
CA VAL A 24 2.05 -8.01 -11.55
C VAL A 24 2.42 -8.81 -10.29
N VAL A 25 2.48 -8.13 -9.15
CA VAL A 25 2.79 -8.74 -7.84
C VAL A 25 1.54 -8.92 -6.99
N ASN A 26 0.56 -8.03 -7.12
CA ASN A 26 -0.78 -8.14 -6.55
C ASN A 26 -1.68 -7.22 -7.37
N GLU A 27 -2.97 -7.55 -7.43
CA GLU A 27 -3.97 -6.72 -8.09
C GLU A 27 -5.28 -6.74 -7.29
N TRP A 28 -5.97 -5.61 -7.27
CA TRP A 28 -7.25 -5.45 -6.58
C TRP A 28 -8.23 -4.77 -7.51
N THR A 29 -9.42 -5.36 -7.67
CA THR A 29 -10.58 -4.63 -8.19
C THR A 29 -11.05 -3.62 -7.15
N LEU A 30 -11.05 -4.03 -5.88
CA LEU A 30 -11.45 -3.26 -4.72
C LEU A 30 -10.51 -3.59 -3.56
N LEU A 31 -10.06 -2.57 -2.84
CA LEU A 31 -9.31 -2.78 -1.60
C LEU A 31 -10.31 -3.26 -0.55
N GLN A 32 -10.01 -4.36 0.14
CA GLN A 32 -10.87 -4.92 1.19
C GLN A 32 -10.01 -5.24 2.39
N TYR A 33 -10.58 -5.10 3.59
CA TYR A 33 -9.89 -5.29 4.85
C TYR A 33 -10.35 -6.56 5.54
N ASP A 34 -9.44 -7.22 6.25
CA ASP A 34 -9.76 -8.32 7.17
C ASP A 34 -10.12 -7.78 8.55
N VAL A 35 -11.23 -7.03 8.60
CA VAL A 35 -11.66 -6.34 9.82
C VAL A 35 -12.02 -7.35 10.93
N PRO A 36 -11.63 -7.11 12.19
CA PRO A 36 -12.05 -7.95 13.31
C PRO A 36 -13.56 -7.97 13.48
N PHE A 37 -14.05 -9.04 14.12
CA PHE A 37 -15.45 -9.10 14.53
C PHE A 37 -15.79 -7.91 15.46
N ASN A 38 -16.94 -7.27 15.23
CA ASN A 38 -17.41 -6.06 15.93
C ASN A 38 -16.47 -4.84 15.82
N TYR A 39 -15.72 -4.70 14.72
CA TYR A 39 -14.91 -3.51 14.51
C TYR A 39 -15.76 -2.24 14.31
N PRO A 40 -15.39 -1.08 14.90
CA PRO A 40 -16.20 0.13 14.85
C PRO A 40 -16.41 0.64 13.42
N ASN A 41 -17.65 1.04 13.12
CA ASN A 41 -18.08 1.58 11.83
C ASN A 41 -17.80 0.68 10.62
N ALA A 42 -17.66 -0.63 10.84
CA ALA A 42 -17.49 -1.60 9.74
C ALA A 42 -18.64 -1.54 8.72
N ASP A 43 -19.86 -1.27 9.14
CA ASP A 43 -21.04 -1.15 8.25
C ASP A 43 -21.01 0.09 7.34
N SER A 44 -20.23 1.11 7.72
CA SER A 44 -20.06 2.33 6.90
C SER A 44 -18.97 2.18 5.85
N TYR A 45 -18.16 1.12 5.92
CA TYR A 45 -17.07 0.88 5.00
C TYR A 45 -17.56 0.62 3.57
N LYS A 46 -17.06 1.41 2.62
CA LYS A 46 -17.31 1.25 1.18
C LYS A 46 -16.00 1.09 0.43
N PRO A 47 -15.66 -0.12 -0.04
CA PRO A 47 -14.41 -0.34 -0.76
C PRO A 47 -14.32 0.42 -2.09
N GLU A 48 -15.46 0.79 -2.69
CA GLU A 48 -15.54 1.50 -3.98
C GLU A 48 -14.99 2.93 -3.93
N VAL A 49 -14.96 3.53 -2.74
CA VAL A 49 -14.45 4.90 -2.52
C VAL A 49 -13.12 4.90 -1.77
N THR A 50 -12.55 3.72 -1.51
CA THR A 50 -11.27 3.58 -0.82
C THR A 50 -10.13 3.77 -1.81
N ILE A 51 -9.39 4.86 -1.64
CA ILE A 51 -8.30 5.25 -2.56
C ILE A 51 -6.96 5.05 -1.88
N SER A 52 -6.07 4.29 -2.53
CA SER A 52 -4.68 4.21 -2.12
C SER A 52 -3.89 5.41 -2.64
N THR A 53 -3.03 5.99 -1.80
CA THR A 53 -2.19 7.15 -2.14
C THR A 53 -0.69 6.89 -2.03
N GLY A 54 -0.31 5.74 -1.49
CA GLY A 54 1.08 5.41 -1.25
C GLY A 54 1.28 3.92 -1.05
N ILE A 55 2.44 3.45 -1.51
CA ILE A 55 2.90 2.07 -1.34
C ILE A 55 4.36 2.14 -0.90
N GLU A 56 4.73 1.32 0.08
CA GLU A 56 6.12 1.14 0.48
C GLU A 56 6.42 -0.34 0.72
N ILE A 57 7.59 -0.76 0.29
CA ILE A 57 8.03 -2.14 0.44
C ILE A 57 9.01 -2.21 1.60
N GLY A 58 8.68 -2.94 2.67
CA GLY A 58 9.53 -3.05 3.85
C GLY A 58 9.48 -4.44 4.46
N TRP A 59 10.64 -4.95 4.90
CA TRP A 59 10.79 -6.26 5.55
C TRP A 59 10.06 -7.41 4.82
N ASP A 60 8.99 -7.92 5.42
CA ASP A 60 8.12 -8.99 4.95
C ASP A 60 6.73 -8.50 4.50
N ARG A 61 6.60 -7.19 4.24
CA ARG A 61 5.33 -6.51 4.00
C ARG A 61 5.38 -5.57 2.81
N ILE A 62 4.21 -5.41 2.20
CA ILE A 62 3.89 -4.31 1.29
C ILE A 62 2.92 -3.41 2.05
N PHE A 63 3.37 -2.22 2.44
CA PHE A 63 2.54 -1.22 3.10
C PHE A 63 1.75 -0.45 2.05
N ILE A 64 0.49 -0.18 2.37
CA ILE A 64 -0.47 0.52 1.51
C ILE A 64 -1.14 1.59 2.37
N THR A 65 -1.15 2.84 1.90
CA THR A 65 -1.81 3.94 2.60
C THR A 65 -3.11 4.30 1.94
N THR A 66 -4.15 4.35 2.77
CA THR A 66 -5.54 4.62 2.40
C THR A 66 -6.03 5.77 3.29
N PRO A 67 -5.77 7.04 2.94
CA PRO A 67 -6.20 8.16 3.76
C PRO A 67 -7.72 8.14 3.96
N ARG A 68 -8.20 8.64 5.10
CA ARG A 68 -9.64 8.78 5.39
C ARG A 68 -10.21 9.96 4.61
N LEU A 69 -10.44 9.73 3.31
CA LEU A 69 -11.02 10.71 2.40
C LEU A 69 -12.56 10.76 2.51
N PHE A 70 -13.15 9.59 2.75
CA PHE A 70 -14.57 9.35 2.98
C PHE A 70 -14.76 8.61 4.30
N ASN A 71 -15.95 8.73 4.87
CA ASN A 71 -16.29 8.05 6.12
C ASN A 71 -16.27 6.52 5.94
N GLY A 72 -15.95 5.81 7.03
CA GLY A 72 -16.02 4.36 7.11
C GLY A 72 -14.74 3.61 6.71
N ASN A 73 -13.65 4.29 6.34
CA ASN A 73 -12.40 3.60 6.05
C ASN A 73 -11.77 2.98 7.35
N PRO A 74 -11.65 1.65 7.45
CA PRO A 74 -11.34 0.96 8.71
C PRO A 74 -9.94 1.27 9.25
N ALA A 75 -8.95 1.35 8.36
CA ALA A 75 -7.57 1.62 8.69
C ALA A 75 -6.93 2.49 7.61
N THR A 76 -6.06 3.41 8.01
CA THR A 76 -5.42 4.34 7.08
C THR A 76 -4.02 3.92 6.63
N LEU A 77 -3.43 3.00 7.37
CA LEU A 77 -2.15 2.38 7.05
C LEU A 77 -2.34 0.88 7.18
N ALA A 78 -2.17 0.20 6.06
CA ALA A 78 -2.39 -1.23 5.96
C ALA A 78 -1.17 -1.93 5.39
N TRP A 79 -1.19 -3.26 5.45
CA TRP A 79 -0.16 -4.08 4.85
C TRP A 79 -0.72 -5.40 4.31
N VAL A 80 0.02 -5.97 3.36
CA VAL A 80 -0.15 -7.34 2.87
C VAL A 80 1.19 -8.06 2.87
N PRO A 81 1.21 -9.40 3.00
CA PRO A 81 2.46 -10.14 3.04
C PRO A 81 3.22 -10.04 1.71
N ARG A 82 4.56 -10.03 1.80
CA ARG A 82 5.46 -9.99 0.63
C ARG A 82 6.22 -11.30 0.47
N ASN A 83 6.37 -11.75 -0.77
CA ASN A 83 7.29 -12.86 -1.11
C ASN A 83 8.73 -12.51 -0.70
N ARG A 84 9.39 -13.48 -0.06
CA ARG A 84 10.81 -13.41 0.34
C ARG A 84 11.45 -14.78 0.20
N ALA A 85 12.77 -14.85 0.35
CA ALA A 85 13.51 -16.11 0.25
C ALA A 85 12.88 -17.19 1.16
N GLY A 86 12.42 -18.28 0.54
CA GLY A 86 11.79 -19.41 1.24
C GLY A 86 10.32 -19.21 1.66
N VAL A 87 9.71 -18.06 1.41
CA VAL A 87 8.29 -17.80 1.73
C VAL A 87 7.61 -17.13 0.54
N ASN A 88 6.70 -17.86 -0.11
CA ASN A 88 5.94 -17.38 -1.26
C ASN A 88 4.46 -17.29 -0.90
N PHE A 89 3.88 -16.14 -1.21
CA PHE A 89 2.45 -15.86 -1.24
C PHE A 89 1.98 -15.84 -2.70
N ASP A 90 0.72 -16.16 -2.90
CA ASP A 90 0.09 -16.18 -4.22
C ASP A 90 -0.11 -14.74 -4.73
N THR A 91 0.71 -14.32 -5.69
CA THR A 91 0.94 -12.91 -6.09
C THR A 91 0.03 -12.40 -7.21
N HIS A 92 -1.16 -12.99 -7.35
CA HIS A 92 -2.16 -12.55 -8.33
C HIS A 92 -3.57 -12.54 -7.74
N LYS A 93 -3.65 -12.58 -6.40
CA LYS A 93 -4.91 -12.45 -5.68
C LYS A 93 -5.01 -11.03 -5.13
N SER A 94 -6.22 -10.64 -4.77
CA SER A 94 -6.52 -9.41 -4.05
C SER A 94 -6.50 -9.71 -2.54
N PRO A 95 -5.32 -9.83 -1.89
CA PRO A 95 -5.27 -10.18 -0.48
C PRO A 95 -5.98 -9.10 0.34
N LEU A 96 -6.68 -9.55 1.38
CA LEU A 96 -7.30 -8.66 2.34
C LEU A 96 -6.21 -7.86 3.07
N LEU A 97 -6.45 -6.57 3.20
CA LEU A 97 -5.60 -5.63 3.88
C LEU A 97 -5.69 -5.83 5.39
N GLN A 98 -4.54 -5.84 6.05
CA GLN A 98 -4.41 -5.85 7.51
C GLN A 98 -4.01 -4.47 8.01
N ALA A 99 -4.55 -4.00 9.13
CA ALA A 99 -4.11 -2.75 9.74
C ALA A 99 -2.66 -2.84 10.24
N TYR A 100 -1.93 -1.72 10.15
CA TYR A 100 -0.60 -1.55 10.74
C TYR A 100 -0.58 -0.36 11.71
N PRO A 101 0.06 -0.47 12.90
CA PRO A 101 0.69 -1.68 13.45
C PRO A 101 -0.29 -2.80 13.78
N ASN A 102 -1.50 -2.43 14.18
CA ASN A 102 -2.65 -3.30 14.46
C ASN A 102 -3.94 -2.45 14.42
N TRP A 103 -5.10 -3.07 14.65
CA TRP A 103 -6.42 -2.43 14.53
C TRP A 103 -6.67 -1.34 15.58
N GLU A 104 -6.06 -1.45 16.76
CA GLU A 104 -6.23 -0.51 17.87
C GLU A 104 -5.71 0.90 17.53
N TRP A 105 -4.72 1.01 16.64
CA TRP A 105 -4.21 2.31 16.18
C TRP A 105 -5.19 3.04 15.26
N HIS A 106 -6.24 2.36 14.78
CA HIS A 106 -7.19 2.90 13.82
C HIS A 106 -8.61 3.00 14.38
N SER A 107 -8.94 2.29 15.47
CA SER A 107 -10.30 2.15 15.96
C SER A 107 -10.96 3.48 16.33
N GLU A 108 -10.28 4.40 17.03
CA GLU A 108 -10.86 5.69 17.46
C GLU A 108 -11.18 6.62 16.28
N ALA A 109 -10.31 6.65 15.27
CA ALA A 109 -10.55 7.43 14.07
C ALA A 109 -11.56 6.74 13.15
N SER A 110 -11.65 5.40 13.19
CA SER A 110 -12.69 4.64 12.49
C SER A 110 -14.07 4.88 13.12
N SER A 111 -14.17 4.91 14.46
CA SER A 111 -15.43 5.16 15.18
C SER A 111 -15.88 6.62 15.11
N GLY A 112 -14.95 7.55 14.85
CA GLY A 112 -15.19 8.99 14.96
C GLY A 112 -15.07 9.51 16.39
N ASP A 113 -14.77 8.63 17.36
CA ASP A 113 -14.65 8.98 18.78
C ASP A 113 -13.56 10.02 19.01
N ILE A 114 -12.52 10.06 18.17
CA ILE A 114 -11.43 11.03 18.32
C ILE A 114 -11.92 12.49 18.30
N LEU A 115 -13.06 12.78 17.64
CA LEU A 115 -13.63 14.12 17.59
C LEU A 115 -14.52 14.45 18.80
N THR A 116 -14.99 13.43 19.52
CA THR A 116 -16.04 13.57 20.55
C THR A 116 -15.54 13.24 21.95
N THR A 117 -14.45 12.49 22.07
CA THR A 117 -13.86 12.09 23.35
C THR A 117 -13.10 13.24 24.01
N PRO A 118 -13.31 13.51 25.31
CA PRO A 118 -12.55 14.52 26.04
C PRO A 118 -11.08 14.12 26.26
N THR A 119 -10.73 12.84 26.09
CA THR A 119 -9.37 12.31 26.25
C THR A 119 -9.03 11.36 25.10
N PRO A 120 -8.64 11.88 23.93
CA PRO A 120 -8.34 11.05 22.76
C PRO A 120 -7.04 10.27 22.94
N ASN A 121 -6.94 9.09 22.33
CA ASN A 121 -5.68 8.38 22.22
C ASN A 121 -4.79 9.08 21.20
N CYS A 122 -3.81 9.82 21.70
CA CYS A 122 -2.83 10.53 20.88
C CYS A 122 -1.91 9.61 20.05
N SER A 123 -2.04 8.28 20.16
CA SER A 123 -1.31 7.32 19.33
C SER A 123 -2.09 6.90 18.07
N SER A 124 -3.37 7.27 17.94
CA SER A 124 -4.17 6.85 16.79
C SER A 124 -3.70 7.49 15.49
N LEU A 125 -3.70 6.70 14.41
CA LEU A 125 -3.47 7.17 13.04
C LEU A 125 -4.79 7.65 12.44
N ILE A 126 -4.81 8.85 11.87
CA ILE A 126 -6.01 9.56 11.45
C ILE A 126 -6.20 9.49 9.94
N SER A 127 -5.21 9.91 9.16
CA SER A 127 -5.31 9.89 7.71
C SER A 127 -3.92 9.98 7.10
N VAL A 128 -3.31 8.80 6.95
CA VAL A 128 -1.96 8.62 6.43
C VAL A 128 -1.98 8.67 4.90
N PHE A 129 -1.26 9.64 4.33
CA PHE A 129 -1.15 9.83 2.88
C PHE A 129 0.09 9.19 2.27
N ARG A 130 1.18 9.12 3.04
CA ARG A 130 2.45 8.60 2.54
C ARG A 130 3.12 7.75 3.60
N VAL A 131 3.83 6.73 3.14
CA VAL A 131 4.62 5.82 3.94
C VAL A 131 6.00 5.66 3.31
N ARG A 132 7.05 5.56 4.13
CA ARG A 132 8.42 5.35 3.66
C ARG A 132 9.24 4.55 4.65
N ALA A 133 9.94 3.52 4.19
CA ALA A 133 10.93 2.82 4.99
C ALA A 133 12.30 3.46 4.77
N ASP A 134 13.08 3.60 5.83
CA ASP A 134 14.46 4.07 5.76
C ASP A 134 15.48 2.93 5.92
N ARG A 135 16.75 3.25 5.65
CA ARG A 135 17.88 2.31 5.76
C ARG A 135 18.11 1.78 7.19
N CYS A 136 17.51 2.41 8.20
CA CYS A 136 17.65 2.04 9.60
C CYS A 136 16.50 1.15 10.07
N ASN A 137 15.69 0.60 9.15
CA ASN A 137 14.50 -0.18 9.47
C ASN A 137 13.52 0.62 10.34
N ARG A 138 13.23 1.86 9.93
CA ARG A 138 12.12 2.64 10.50
C ARG A 138 11.09 2.91 9.42
N LEU A 139 9.82 2.80 9.80
CA LEU A 139 8.69 3.17 8.95
C LEU A 139 8.24 4.59 9.31
N TRP A 140 8.32 5.50 8.36
CA TRP A 140 7.87 6.88 8.47
C TRP A 140 6.53 7.03 7.79
N VAL A 141 5.62 7.75 8.42
CA VAL A 141 4.29 8.03 7.90
C VAL A 141 4.02 9.52 7.93
N LEU A 142 3.33 10.02 6.90
CA LEU A 142 2.78 11.36 6.90
C LEU A 142 1.28 11.24 7.16
N ASP A 143 0.90 11.51 8.40
CA ASP A 143 -0.49 11.63 8.83
C ASP A 143 -0.94 13.09 8.73
N SER A 144 -2.02 13.33 8.00
CA SER A 144 -2.58 14.68 7.85
C SER A 144 -3.36 15.15 9.07
N GLY A 145 -3.84 14.23 9.92
CA GLY A 145 -4.72 14.55 11.04
C GLY A 145 -6.14 14.94 10.63
N VAL A 146 -6.50 14.86 9.34
CA VAL A 146 -7.81 15.29 8.82
C VAL A 146 -8.64 14.07 8.40
N MET A 147 -9.83 13.94 8.98
CA MET A 147 -10.81 12.92 8.59
C MET A 147 -11.76 13.45 7.53
N ASP A 148 -12.29 12.54 6.72
CA ASP A 148 -13.36 12.75 5.74
C ASP A 148 -13.12 14.00 4.88
N SER A 149 -11.86 14.18 4.47
CA SER A 149 -11.38 15.43 3.87
C SER A 149 -12.11 15.82 2.58
N ILE A 150 -12.72 14.86 1.89
CA ILE A 150 -13.52 15.12 0.68
C ILE A 150 -15.00 15.39 1.03
N GLU A 151 -15.53 14.76 2.08
CA GLU A 151 -16.94 14.95 2.48
C GLU A 151 -17.16 16.23 3.28
N THR A 152 -16.19 16.59 4.13
CA THR A 152 -16.32 17.69 5.11
C THR A 152 -15.72 19.01 4.63
N PHE A 153 -15.18 19.05 3.40
CA PHE A 153 -14.61 20.27 2.83
C PHE A 153 -15.66 21.38 2.73
N LYS A 154 -15.39 22.54 3.33
CA LYS A 154 -16.19 23.76 3.23
C LYS A 154 -15.35 24.88 2.62
N THR A 155 -15.87 25.50 1.55
CA THR A 155 -15.32 26.69 0.88
C THR A 155 -15.71 27.99 1.56
#